data_AF-A0A7U5YL50-F1
#
_entry.id   AF-A0A7U5YL50-F1
#
_cell.length_a   1.000
_cell.length_b   1.000
_cell.length_c   1.000
_cell.angle_alpha   90.00
_cell.angle_beta   90.00
_cell.angle_gamma   90.00
#
_symmetry.space_group_name_H-M   'P 1'
#
loop_
_entity.id
_entity.type
_entity.pdbx_description
1 polymer ?
#
loop_
_entity_poly.entity_id
_entity_poly.type
_entity_poly.pdbx_seq_one_letter_code
_entity_poly.pdbx_strand_id
1 'polypeptide(L)' 'MYNVNTNNHTKGNDLRVVRNHFMAEEIGDTVIQLLENGKRVTTGNIADLLERKSHTLHGEKADNIREILIFIRKKSVL' A
#
# COMPACT_ATOMS: atom_id res chain seq x y z
N MET A 1 -43.15 -2.89 4.77
CA MET A 1 -42.39 -2.67 3.52
C MET A 1 -40.91 -2.67 3.86
N TYR A 2 -40.19 -3.72 3.48
CA TYR A 2 -38.73 -3.76 3.57
C TYR A 2 -38.17 -3.02 2.36
N ASN A 3 -37.45 -1.92 2.59
CA ASN A 3 -36.57 -1.35 1.58
C ASN A 3 -35.20 -1.11 2.22
N VAL A 4 -34.47 -2.21 2.43
CA VAL A 4 -33.04 -2.17 2.75
C VAL A 4 -32.32 -1.96 1.42
N ASN A 5 -32.10 -0.69 1.07
CA ASN A 5 -31.35 -0.32 -0.13
C ASN A 5 -29.94 -0.93 -0.07
N THR A 6 -29.69 -1.84 -1.00
CA THR A 6 -28.45 -2.57 -1.25
C THR A 6 -27.34 -1.66 -1.80
N ASN A 7 -26.83 -0.71 -1.00
CA ASN A 7 -25.76 0.21 -1.43
C ASN A 7 -24.40 -0.01 -0.74
N ASN A 8 -24.22 -1.09 0.03
CA ASN A 8 -22.95 -1.36 0.70
C ASN A 8 -21.86 -1.96 -0.22
N HIS A 9 -22.23 -2.52 -1.39
CA HIS A 9 -21.26 -3.12 -2.30
C HIS A 9 -20.43 -2.09 -3.08
N THR A 10 -21.01 -0.95 -3.46
CA THR A 10 -20.33 0.08 -4.25
C THR A 10 -19.29 0.84 -3.42
N LYS A 11 -19.65 1.23 -2.19
CA LYS A 11 -18.75 1.93 -1.26
C LYS A 11 -17.51 1.12 -0.90
N GLY A 12 -17.65 -0.20 -0.74
CA GLY A 12 -16.52 -1.09 -0.47
C GLY A 12 -15.55 -1.20 -1.65
N ASN A 13 -16.06 -1.06 -2.88
CA ASN A 13 -15.22 -1.06 -4.07
C ASN A 13 -14.46 0.26 -4.24
N ASP A 14 -15.11 1.40 -3.97
CA ASP A 14 -14.48 2.72 -4.07
C ASP A 14 -13.34 2.87 -3.05
N LEU A 15 -13.56 2.45 -1.80
CA LEU A 15 -12.51 2.44 -0.77
C LEU A 15 -11.34 1.54 -1.18
N ARG A 16 -11.61 0.40 -1.83
CA ARG A 16 -10.58 -0.51 -2.33
C ARG A 16 -9.81 0.12 -3.50
N VAL A 17 -10.47 0.82 -4.42
CA VAL A 17 -9.83 1.50 -5.55
C VAL A 17 -8.94 2.65 -5.09
N VAL A 18 -9.44 3.50 -4.19
CA VAL A 18 -8.68 4.62 -3.60
C VAL A 18 -7.45 4.10 -2.86
N ARG A 19 -7.63 3.05 -2.05
CA ARG A 19 -6.53 2.40 -1.34
C ARG A 19 -5.51 1.80 -2.30
N ASN A 20 -5.96 1.10 -3.35
CA ASN A 20 -5.06 0.55 -4.37
C ASN A 20 -4.28 1.64 -5.10
N HIS A 21 -4.88 2.81 -5.34
CA HIS A 21 -4.21 3.95 -5.95
C HIS A 21 -3.08 4.48 -5.07
N PHE A 22 -3.37 4.76 -3.79
CA PHE A 22 -2.35 5.17 -2.81
C PHE A 22 -1.22 4.15 -2.70
N MET A 23 -1.56 2.85 -2.61
CA MET A 23 -0.56 1.79 -2.54
C MET A 23 0.33 1.75 -3.79
N ALA A 24 -0.25 1.94 -4.99
CA ALA A 24 0.51 1.94 -6.24
C ALA A 24 1.46 3.15 -6.34
N GLU A 25 1.00 4.33 -5.91
CA GLU A 25 1.82 5.55 -5.87
C GLU A 25 3.04 5.36 -4.93
N GLU A 26 2.80 4.97 -3.69
CA GLU A 26 3.88 4.81 -2.70
C GLU A 26 4.88 3.69 -3.09
N ILE A 27 4.40 2.60 -3.71
CA ILE A 27 5.28 1.57 -4.27
C ILE A 27 6.08 2.14 -5.46
N GLY A 28 5.43 2.89 -6.35
CA GLY A 28 6.06 3.53 -7.51
C GLY A 28 7.19 4.46 -7.11
N ASP A 29 6.94 5.35 -6.14
CA ASP A 29 7.94 6.26 -5.59
C ASP A 29 9.12 5.50 -4.97
N THR A 30 8.83 4.41 -4.26
CA THR A 30 9.87 3.57 -3.65
C THR A 30 10.73 2.89 -4.72
N VAL A 31 10.13 2.42 -5.82
CA VAL A 31 10.86 1.85 -6.96
C VAL A 31 11.76 2.88 -7.62
N ILE A 32 11.25 4.09 -7.87
CA ILE A 32 12.03 5.20 -8.44
C ILE A 32 13.23 5.52 -7.53
N GLN A 33 13.02 5.66 -6.22
CA GLN A 33 14.11 5.90 -5.28
C GLN A 33 15.16 4.79 -5.28
N LEU A 34 14.77 3.53 -5.44
CA LEU A 34 15.74 2.43 -5.56
C LEU A 34 16.56 2.56 -6.85
N LEU A 35 15.92 2.86 -7.98
CA LEU A 35 16.57 3.04 -9.27
C LEU A 35 17.54 4.22 -9.28
N GLU A 36 17.13 5.38 -8.75
CA GLU A 36 17.98 6.57 -8.63
C GLU A 36 19.22 6.31 -7.77
N ASN A 37 19.09 5.47 -6.74
CA ASN A 37 20.20 5.07 -5.87
C ASN A 37 21.04 3.90 -6.44
N GLY A 38 20.77 3.46 -7.67
CA GLY A 38 21.46 2.31 -8.30
C GLY A 38 21.24 0.98 -7.58
N LYS A 39 20.17 0.88 -6.76
CA LYS A 39 19.84 -0.34 -6.02
C LYS A 39 18.95 -1.24 -6.87
N ARG A 40 19.14 -2.55 -6.71
CA ARG A 40 18.27 -3.55 -7.34
C ARG A 40 16.83 -3.37 -6.85
N VAL A 41 15.87 -3.38 -7.77
CA VAL A 41 14.45 -3.37 -7.44
C VAL A 41 14.01 -4.80 -7.15
N THR A 42 13.81 -5.12 -5.87
CA THR A 42 13.27 -6.40 -5.39
C THR A 42 12.16 -6.15 -4.40
N THR A 43 11.26 -7.12 -4.22
CA THR A 43 10.20 -7.05 -3.20
C THR A 43 10.77 -6.79 -1.81
N GLY A 44 11.91 -7.41 -1.47
CA GLY A 44 12.65 -7.17 -0.23
C GLY A 44 13.13 -5.72 -0.11
N ASN A 45 13.82 -5.19 -1.12
CA ASN A 45 14.34 -3.82 -1.07
C ASN A 45 13.24 -2.76 -1.01
N ILE A 46 12.11 -3.01 -1.67
CA ILE A 46 10.91 -2.15 -1.58
C ILE A 46 10.36 -2.19 -0.15
N ALA A 47 10.20 -3.38 0.43
CA ALA A 47 9.72 -3.52 1.80
C ALA A 47 10.66 -2.85 2.81
N ASP A 48 11.97 -3.04 2.70
CA ASP A 48 12.97 -2.45 3.60
C ASP A 48 12.96 -0.91 3.56
N LEU A 49 12.71 -0.32 2.39
CA LEU A 49 12.65 1.14 2.24
C LEU A 49 11.34 1.68 2.79
N LEU A 50 10.22 1.01 2.53
CA LEU A 50 8.91 1.34 3.12
C LEU A 50 8.92 1.20 4.64
N GLU A 51 9.55 0.17 5.20
CA GLU A 51 9.65 -0.04 6.64
C GLU A 51 10.43 1.10 7.30
N ARG A 52 11.54 1.53 6.70
CA ARG A 52 12.27 2.73 7.12
C ARG A 52 11.42 3.99 7.07
N LYS A 53 10.68 4.23 5.97
CA LYS A 53 9.75 5.36 5.86
C LYS A 53 8.70 5.31 6.99
N SER A 54 8.14 4.14 7.26
CA SER A 54 7.11 3.96 8.30
C SER A 54 7.59 4.37 9.69
N HIS A 55 8.86 4.14 10.02
CA HIS A 55 9.45 4.54 11.31
C HIS A 55 9.60 6.05 11.47
N THR A 56 9.65 6.78 10.35
CA THR A 56 9.78 8.25 10.34
C THR A 56 8.44 8.97 10.21
N LEU A 57 7.35 8.23 9.97
CA LEU A 57 6.02 8.77 9.77
C LEU A 57 5.12 8.46 10.98
N HIS A 58 4.09 9.29 11.17
CA HIS A 58 3.10 9.13 12.22
C HIS A 58 1.67 9.28 11.66
N GLY A 59 0.70 8.74 12.38
CA GLY A 59 -0.72 8.80 12.02
C GLY A 59 -1.06 8.00 10.76
N GLU A 60 -2.06 8.47 10.02
CA GLU A 60 -2.66 7.78 8.87
C GLU A 60 -1.63 7.35 7.81
N LYS A 61 -0.58 8.14 7.58
CA LYS A 61 0.48 7.79 6.63
C LYS A 61 1.28 6.56 7.06
N ALA A 62 1.59 6.44 8.34
CA ALA A 62 2.30 5.27 8.86
C ALA A 62 1.44 4.00 8.76
N ASP A 63 0.14 4.14 9.00
CA ASP A 63 -0.81 3.04 8.89
C ASP A 63 -0.98 2.59 7.44
N ASN A 64 -1.08 3.53 6.49
CA ASN A 64 -1.14 3.18 5.07
C ASN A 64 0.13 2.44 4.60
N ILE A 65 1.32 2.86 5.03
CA ILE A 65 2.56 2.12 4.72
C ILE A 65 2.57 0.73 5.35
N ARG A 66 2.08 0.57 6.59
CA ARG A 66 1.94 -0.77 7.20
C ARG A 66 1.05 -1.69 6.38
N GLU A 67 -0.04 -1.17 5.82
CA GLU A 67 -0.91 -1.95 4.96
C GLU A 67 -0.22 -2.40 3.66
N ILE A 68 0.61 -1.54 3.06
CA ILE A 68 1.45 -1.89 1.92
C ILE A 68 2.43 -3.00 2.30
N LEU A 69 3.11 -2.88 3.44
CA LEU A 69 4.04 -3.90 3.94
C LEU A 69 3.35 -5.25 4.16
N ILE A 70 2.14 -5.25 4.74
CA ILE A 70 1.34 -6.47 4.92
C ILE A 70 1.00 -7.10 3.56
N PHE A 71 0.62 -6.29 2.56
CA PHE A 71 0.32 -6.77 1.22
C PHE A 71 1.54 -7.44 0.56
N ILE A 72 2.70 -6.76 0.57
CA ILE A 72 3.94 -7.30 0.00
C ILE A 72 4.35 -8.60 0.69
N ARG A 73 4.30 -8.65 2.02
CA ARG A 73 4.67 -9.85 2.80
C ARG A 73 3.74 -11.02 2.54
N LYS A 74 2.42 -10.80 2.47
CA LYS A 74 1.44 -11.86 2.13
C LYS A 74 1.67 -12.49 0.76
N LYS A 75 2.22 -11.74 -0.19
CA LYS A 75 2.48 -12.21 -1.56
C LYS A 75 3.89 -12.78 -1.77
N SER A 76 4.80 -12.56 -0.83
CA SER A 76 6.18 -13.06 -0.88
C SER A 76 6.38 -14.42 -0.21
N VAL A 77 5.34 -14.99 0.43
CA VAL A 77 5.34 -16.34 1.04
C VAL A 77 4.82 -17.43 0.07
N LEU A 78 4.57 -17.05 -1.20
CA LEU A 78 4.25 -17.96 -2.30
C LEU A 78 5.49 -18.23 -3.13
#